data_AF-A0A653DND7-F1
#
_entry.id   AF-A0A653DND7-F1
#
_cell.length_a   1.000
_cell.length_b   1.000
_cell.length_c   1.000
_cell.angle_alpha   90.00
_cell.angle_beta   90.00
_cell.angle_gamma   90.00
#
_symmetry.space_group_name_H-M   'P 1'
#
loop_
_entity.id
_entity.type
_entity.pdbx_description
1 polymer ?
#
loop_
_entity_poly.entity_id
_entity_poly.type
_entity_poly.pdbx_seq_one_letter_code
_entity_poly.pdbx_strand_id
1 'polypeptide(L)'
;MGRWVTLSFFGSRCVSSSLFRDISQGSYGGMLAAWLRMKYPTSVIGAIASSAPIWYFLDQVPCNQFYEKVTDVFQTYGGDECVDVIKMSWKMIRNISRGEKGR
;
A
#
# COMPACT_ATOMS: atom_id res chain seq x y z
N MET A 1 -9.22 -12.73 7.61
CA MET A 1 -8.05 -12.82 8.51
C MET A 1 -6.78 -12.97 7.65
N GLY A 2 -6.23 -11.85 7.15
CA GLY A 2 -5.02 -11.87 6.34
C GLY A 2 -3.79 -11.97 7.23
N ARG A 3 -2.99 -13.01 7.04
CA ARG A 3 -1.75 -13.25 7.77
C ARG A 3 -0.71 -12.27 7.26
N TRP A 4 -0.48 -11.18 8.00
CA TRP A 4 0.63 -10.28 7.75
C TRP A 4 1.93 -11.09 7.87
N VAL A 5 2.67 -11.21 6.78
CA VAL A 5 4.05 -11.69 6.84
C VAL A 5 4.87 -10.56 7.44
N THR A 6 4.86 -10.44 8.77
CA THR A 6 5.93 -9.78 9.50
C THR A 6 7.15 -10.66 9.34
N LEU A 7 8.01 -10.34 8.36
CA LEU A 7 9.37 -10.89 8.32
C LEU A 7 10.19 -10.16 9.40
N SER A 8 9.82 -10.37 10.66
CA SER A 8 10.55 -9.86 11.82
C SER A 8 11.69 -10.83 12.10
N PHE A 9 12.84 -10.63 11.45
CA PHE A 9 14.10 -11.14 11.97
C PHE A 9 14.50 -10.30 13.20
N PHE A 10 13.85 -10.54 14.33
CA PHE A 10 14.38 -10.07 15.62
C PHE A 10 15.44 -11.07 16.08
N GLY A 11 16.67 -10.90 15.57
CA GLY A 11 17.84 -11.42 16.24
C GLY A 11 18.04 -10.65 17.55
N SER A 12 18.16 -11.36 18.66
CA SER A 12 18.21 -10.87 20.05
C SER A 12 19.45 -10.02 20.38
N ARG A 13 19.71 -8.93 19.66
CA ARG A 13 20.74 -7.95 20.02
C ARG A 13 20.08 -6.61 20.31
N CYS A 14 20.14 -6.17 21.58
CA CYS A 14 19.95 -4.77 21.95
C CYS A 14 20.87 -3.93 21.07
N VAL A 15 20.30 -3.18 20.12
CA VAL A 15 21.06 -2.23 19.32
C VAL A 15 21.43 -1.08 20.25
N SER A 16 22.73 -0.96 20.54
CA SER A 16 23.30 0.17 21.27
C SER A 16 22.91 1.47 20.56
N SER A 17 22.34 2.42 21.29
CA SER A 17 21.83 3.72 20.85
C SER A 17 22.89 4.67 20.24
N SER A 18 24.13 4.22 20.04
CA SER A 18 25.25 5.04 19.59
C SER A 18 25.48 5.04 18.06
N LEU A 19 24.80 4.20 17.28
CA LEU A 19 24.87 4.25 15.81
C LEU A 19 23.61 3.65 15.16
N PHE A 20 22.47 4.34 15.27
CA PHE A 20 21.22 3.88 14.67
C PHE A 20 21.27 4.06 13.14
N ARG A 21 21.55 2.98 12.40
CA ARG A 21 21.56 2.92 10.91
C ARG A 21 20.39 2.08 10.38
N ASP A 22 19.27 2.10 11.09
CA ASP A 22 18.02 1.46 10.67
C ASP A 22 17.04 2.50 10.16
N ILE A 23 16.38 2.19 9.03
CA ILE A 23 15.50 3.13 8.34
C ILE A 23 14.08 2.57 8.36
N SER A 24 13.17 3.23 9.08
CA SER A 24 11.75 2.88 9.10
C SER A 24 10.96 3.93 8.34
N GLN A 25 10.34 3.55 7.23
CA GLN A 25 9.58 4.46 6.37
C GLN A 25 8.34 3.79 5.77
N GLY A 26 7.36 4.60 5.34
CA GLY A 26 6.07 4.15 4.80
C GLY A 26 5.84 4.51 3.34
N SER A 27 4.98 3.76 2.64
CA SER A 27 4.57 4.01 1.25
C SER A 27 5.78 4.18 0.32
N TYR A 28 5.84 5.25 -0.46
CA TYR A 28 7.00 5.59 -1.30
C TYR A 28 8.30 5.73 -0.48
N GLY A 29 8.24 6.31 0.71
CA GLY A 29 9.39 6.37 1.61
C GLY A 29 9.89 4.98 2.01
N GLY A 30 8.96 4.03 2.21
CA GLY A 30 9.27 2.62 2.48
C GLY A 30 9.92 1.94 1.28
N MET A 31 9.49 2.26 0.05
CA MET A 31 10.15 1.78 -1.16
C MET A 31 11.59 2.30 -1.25
N LEU A 32 11.80 3.59 -0.99
CA LEU A 32 13.14 4.18 -0.95
C LEU A 32 14.01 3.55 0.13
N ALA A 33 13.45 3.29 1.33
CA ALA A 33 14.17 2.61 2.40
C ALA A 33 14.60 1.19 2.00
N ALA A 34 13.70 0.42 1.38
CA ALA A 34 14.01 -0.91 0.87
C ALA A 34 15.09 -0.87 -0.23
N TRP A 35 14.94 0.02 -1.21
CA TRP A 35 15.92 0.17 -2.29
C TRP A 35 17.27 0.67 -1.79
N LEU A 36 17.29 1.57 -0.81
CA LEU A 36 18.52 2.06 -0.21
C LEU A 36 19.25 0.93 0.53
N ARG A 37 18.54 0.07 1.25
CA ARG A 37 19.14 -1.13 1.87
C ARG A 37 19.66 -2.13 0.85
N MET A 38 18.96 -2.31 -0.27
CA MET A 38 19.40 -3.19 -1.37
C MET A 38 20.64 -2.65 -2.08
N LYS A 39 20.72 -1.33 -2.29
CA LYS A 39 21.81 -0.68 -3.02
C LYS A 39 23.03 -0.39 -2.15
N TYR A 40 22.84 -0.11 -0.86
CA TYR A 40 23.92 0.23 0.08
C TYR A 40 23.85 -0.64 1.35
N PRO A 41 24.14 -1.94 1.23
CA PRO A 41 24.00 -2.90 2.32
C PRO A 41 24.99 -2.68 3.48
N THR A 42 26.10 -1.99 3.23
CA THR A 42 27.13 -1.67 4.23
C THR A 42 26.83 -0.39 5.01
N SER A 43 26.00 0.49 4.46
CA SER A 43 25.65 1.78 5.06
C SER A 43 24.41 1.70 5.96
N VAL A 44 23.50 0.78 5.67
CA VAL A 44 22.20 0.58 6.34
C VAL A 44 22.14 -0.84 6.88
N ILE A 45 21.87 -1.00 8.17
CA ILE A 45 21.85 -2.31 8.82
C ILE A 45 20.53 -3.03 8.46
N GLY A 46 19.40 -2.35 8.64
CA GLY A 46 18.07 -2.82 8.27
C GLY A 46 17.14 -1.72 7.75
N ALA A 47 16.09 -2.13 7.05
CA ALA A 47 15.02 -1.25 6.60
C ALA A 47 13.65 -1.86 6.90
N ILE A 48 12.77 -1.07 7.51
CA ILE A 48 11.35 -1.40 7.72
C ILE A 48 10.56 -0.61 6.68
N ALA A 49 10.02 -1.30 5.68
CA ALA A 49 9.24 -0.72 4.60
C ALA A 49 7.74 -1.02 4.81
N SER A 50 7.03 -0.09 5.44
CA SER A 50 5.60 -0.24 5.75
C SER A 50 4.72 0.18 4.59
N SER A 51 3.75 -0.66 4.20
CA SER A 51 2.82 -0.37 3.08
C SER A 51 3.51 0.09 1.79
N ALA A 52 4.72 -0.43 1.52
CA ALA A 52 5.53 -0.04 0.38
C ALA A 52 5.19 -0.93 -0.83
N PRO A 53 4.58 -0.39 -1.90
CA PRO A 53 4.14 -1.17 -3.05
C PRO A 53 5.32 -1.46 -4.02
N ILE A 54 6.36 -2.16 -3.55
CA ILE A 54 7.59 -2.42 -4.32
C ILE A 54 7.31 -3.22 -5.60
N TRP A 55 6.25 -4.04 -5.61
CA TRP A 55 5.86 -4.89 -6.75
C TRP A 55 4.82 -4.29 -7.70
N TYR A 56 4.33 -3.07 -7.46
CA TYR A 56 3.36 -2.43 -8.37
C TYR A 56 4.00 -1.86 -9.66
N PHE A 57 5.29 -2.14 -9.88
CA PHE A 57 6.04 -1.69 -11.05
C PHE A 57 6.36 -2.89 -11.96
N LEU A 58 6.75 -2.60 -13.22
CA LEU A 58 7.23 -3.61 -14.20
C LEU A 58 6.19 -4.66 -14.58
N ASP A 59 4.91 -4.27 -14.65
CA ASP A 59 3.79 -5.15 -15.03
C ASP A 59 3.69 -6.44 -14.19
N GLN A 60 4.26 -6.44 -12.98
CA GLN A 60 4.24 -7.61 -12.09
C GLN A 60 2.87 -7.85 -11.44
N VAL A 61 2.02 -6.82 -11.42
CA VAL A 61 0.70 -6.83 -10.80
C VAL A 61 -0.30 -6.22 -11.79
N PRO A 62 -1.48 -6.84 -12.03
CA PRO A 62 -2.49 -6.26 -12.90
C PRO A 62 -2.92 -4.86 -12.44
N CYS A 63 -3.12 -3.94 -13.37
CA CYS A 63 -3.46 -2.53 -13.08
C CYS A 63 -4.69 -2.36 -12.19
N ASN A 64 -5.63 -3.30 -12.22
CA ASN A 64 -6.88 -3.22 -11.46
C ASN A 64 -6.79 -3.72 -10.02
N GLN A 65 -5.68 -4.36 -9.63
CA GLN A 65 -5.55 -5.01 -8.31
C GLN A 65 -5.74 -4.05 -7.14
N PHE A 66 -5.28 -2.81 -7.27
CA PHE A 66 -5.51 -1.81 -6.24
C PHE A 66 -7.01 -1.53 -6.06
N TYR A 67 -7.74 -1.31 -7.15
CA TYR A 67 -9.18 -1.04 -7.12
C TYR A 67 -10.02 -2.25 -6.70
N GLU A 68 -9.59 -3.45 -7.08
CA GLU A 68 -10.18 -4.70 -6.58
C GLU A 68 -10.04 -4.78 -5.05
N LYS A 69 -8.86 -4.47 -4.49
CA LYS A 69 -8.67 -4.45 -3.04
C LYS A 69 -9.42 -3.33 -2.33
N VAL A 70 -9.57 -2.17 -2.95
CA VAL A 70 -10.44 -1.11 -2.40
C VAL A 70 -11.89 -1.61 -2.33
N THR A 71 -12.37 -2.27 -3.39
CA THR A 71 -13.74 -2.81 -3.44
C THR A 71 -13.94 -3.92 -2.40
N ASP A 72 -12.97 -4.83 -2.26
CA ASP A 72 -12.92 -5.91 -1.26
C ASP A 72 -13.06 -5.37 0.18
N VAL A 73 -12.39 -4.26 0.50
CA VAL A 73 -12.51 -3.60 1.80
C VAL A 73 -13.91 -3.06 2.02
N PHE A 74 -14.49 -2.34 1.06
CA PHE A 74 -15.87 -1.84 1.19
C PHE A 74 -16.90 -2.97 1.29
N GLN A 75 -16.70 -4.05 0.54
CA GLN A 75 -17.56 -5.23 0.61
C GLN A 75 -17.43 -5.93 1.97
N THR A 76 -16.21 -6.07 2.50
CA THR A 76 -15.95 -6.74 3.77
C THR A 76 -16.62 -6.03 4.96
N TYR A 77 -16.56 -4.71 5.01
CA TYR A 77 -17.06 -3.94 6.16
C TYR A 77 -18.46 -3.36 5.96
N GLY A 78 -18.88 -3.13 4.72
CA GLY A 78 -20.17 -2.53 4.37
C GLY A 78 -21.15 -3.50 3.68
N GLY A 79 -20.73 -4.72 3.37
CA GLY A 79 -21.54 -5.68 2.63
C GLY A 79 -21.74 -5.29 1.16
N ASP A 80 -22.51 -6.12 0.45
CA ASP A 80 -22.78 -5.93 -0.99
C ASP A 80 -23.59 -4.66 -1.26
N GLU A 81 -24.50 -4.29 -0.36
CA GLU A 81 -25.31 -3.07 -0.47
C GLU A 81 -24.43 -1.82 -0.51
N CYS A 82 -23.39 -1.73 0.32
CA CYS A 82 -22.45 -0.61 0.32
C CYS A 82 -21.76 -0.45 -1.06
N VAL A 83 -21.32 -1.57 -1.63
CA VAL A 83 -20.67 -1.58 -2.95
C VAL A 83 -21.65 -1.15 -4.04
N ASP A 84 -22.90 -1.61 -3.99
CA ASP A 84 -23.92 -1.27 -4.98
C ASP A 84 -24.35 0.20 -4.93
N VAL A 85 -24.48 0.77 -3.72
CA VAL A 85 -24.72 2.20 -3.53
C VAL A 85 -23.57 3.03 -4.10
N ILE A 86 -22.31 2.62 -3.87
CA ILE A 86 -21.12 3.30 -4.45
C ILE A 86 -21.14 3.21 -5.98
N LYS A 87 -21.48 2.06 -6.57
CA LYS A 87 -21.60 1.93 -8.04
C LYS A 87 -22.72 2.83 -8.59
N MET A 88 -23.86 2.90 -7.89
CA MET A 88 -25.00 3.70 -8.29
C MET A 88 -24.70 5.20 -8.24
N SER A 89 -24.00 5.67 -7.20
CA SER A 89 -23.61 7.07 -7.07
C SER A 89 -22.71 7.52 -8.23
N TRP A 90 -21.70 6.72 -8.57
CA TRP A 90 -20.85 7.00 -9.74
C TRP A 90 -21.61 6.98 -11.07
N LYS A 91 -22.62 6.11 -11.21
CA LYS A 91 -23.48 6.09 -12.40
C LYS A 91 -24.30 7.39 -12.52
N MET A 92 -24.84 7.89 -11.40
CA MET A 92 -25.58 9.16 -11.37
C MET A 92 -24.66 10.35 -11.71
N ILE A 93 -23.49 10.43 -11.09
CA ILE A 93 -22.50 11.50 -11.35
C ILE A 93 -22.16 11.55 -12.84
N ARG A 94 -21.84 10.39 -13.44
CA ARG A 94 -21.53 10.32 -14.88
C ARG A 94 -22.71 10.74 -15.76
N ASN A 95 -23.94 10.38 -15.38
CA ASN A 95 -25.12 10.75 -16.14
C ASN A 95 -25.36 12.28 -16.12
N ILE A 96 -25.22 12.90 -14.95
CA ILE A 96 -25.41 14.35 -14.78
C ILE A 96 -24.29 15.13 -15.47
N SER A 97 -23.03 14.67 -15.36
CA SER A 97 -21.87 15.32 -16.00
C SER A 97 -21.95 15.38 -17.54
N ARG A 98 -22.80 14.56 -18.16
CA ARG A 98 -23.03 14.54 -19.61
C ARG A 98 -24.14 15.50 -20.06
N GLY A 99 -25.00 15.96 -19.15
CA GLY A 99 -26.08 16.90 -19.46
C GLY A 99 -25.59 18.35 -19.51
N GLU A 100 -26.28 19.21 -20.28
CA GLU A 100 -25.91 20.62 -20.47
C GLU A 100 -25.82 21.46 -19.18
N LYS A 101 -26.52 21.05 -18.11
CA LYS A 101 -26.46 21.72 -16.80
C LYS A 101 -25.26 21.30 -15.92
N GLY A 102 -24.51 20.28 -16.32
CA GLY A 102 -23.43 19.68 -15.54
C GLY A 102 -22.03 19.88 -16.10
N ARG A 103 -21.89 20.60 -17.23
CA ARG A 103 -20.62 21.00 -17.87
C ARG A 103 -20.40 22.49 -17.68
#